data_AF-A0A7Z0PZZ6-F1
#
_entry.id   AF-A0A7Z0PZZ6-F1
#
_cell.length_a   1.000
_cell.length_b   1.000
_cell.length_c   1.000
_cell.angle_alpha   90.00
_cell.angle_beta   90.00
_cell.angle_gamma   90.00
#
_symmetry.space_group_name_H-M   'P 1'
#
loop_
_entity.id
_entity.type
_entity.pdbx_description
1 polymer ?
#
loop_
_entity_poly.entity_id
_entity_poly.type
_entity_poly.pdbx_seq_one_letter_code
_entity_poly.pdbx_strand_id
1 'polypeptide(L)'
;DVAAVGDLAALPTPYGPRRVPLWSSALEQAKAAARALLHGVAAPPLSLQPYFWTEQFGLGLKAVGHLPGEGPPVYLEGGPGGGPALMRWTHTDGTGVAVALNHRVPVPRLRRLSRTAA
;
A
#
# COMPACT_ATOMS: atom_id res chain seq x y z
N ASP A 1 25.82 -6.01 10.97
CA ASP A 1 25.19 -4.98 11.83
C ASP A 1 24.80 -3.70 11.08
N VAL A 2 24.43 -3.79 9.79
CA VAL A 2 24.05 -2.62 8.98
C VAL A 2 22.70 -2.91 8.34
N ALA A 3 21.79 -1.93 8.38
CA ALA A 3 20.49 -2.01 7.74
C ALA A 3 20.29 -0.79 6.82
N ALA A 4 19.63 -1.00 5.68
CA ALA A 4 19.16 0.06 4.80
C ALA A 4 17.64 0.18 4.89
N VAL A 5 17.13 1.40 5.07
CA VAL A 5 15.69 1.68 5.21
C VAL A 5 15.30 2.98 4.50
N GLY A 6 14.02 3.11 4.19
CA GLY A 6 13.43 4.34 3.64
C GLY A 6 13.58 4.44 2.12
N ASP A 7 13.53 5.68 1.62
CA ASP A 7 13.37 5.99 0.20
C ASP A 7 14.53 5.54 -0.69
N LEU A 8 15.70 5.29 -0.10
CA LEU A 8 16.89 4.81 -0.80
C LEU A 8 16.97 3.28 -0.86
N ALA A 9 16.28 2.58 0.03
CA ALA A 9 16.36 1.12 0.11
C ALA A 9 15.46 0.47 -0.95
N ALA A 10 16.05 -0.42 -1.74
CA ALA A 10 15.31 -1.32 -2.61
C ALA A 10 14.91 -2.57 -1.83
N LEU A 11 13.64 -2.96 -1.91
CA LEU A 11 13.11 -4.18 -1.31
C LEU A 11 12.49 -5.09 -2.38
N PRO A 12 12.40 -6.40 -2.13
CA PRO A 12 11.61 -7.30 -2.97
C PRO A 12 10.15 -6.85 -3.03
N THR A 13 9.60 -6.74 -4.24
CA THR A 13 8.18 -6.47 -4.49
C THR A 13 7.64 -7.48 -5.50
N PRO A 14 6.31 -7.60 -5.70
CA PRO A 14 5.75 -8.41 -6.78
C PRO A 14 6.28 -8.05 -8.18
N TYR A 15 6.84 -6.85 -8.34
CA TYR A 15 7.39 -6.34 -9.60
C TYR A 15 8.93 -6.34 -9.63
N GLY A 16 9.57 -7.18 -8.81
CA GLY A 16 11.03 -7.24 -8.62
C GLY A 16 11.56 -6.26 -7.57
N PRO A 17 12.90 -6.17 -7.39
CA PRO A 17 13.51 -5.24 -6.43
C PRO A 17 13.22 -3.78 -6.79
N ARG A 18 12.55 -3.04 -5.89
CA ARG A 18 12.16 -1.64 -6.13
C ARG A 18 12.30 -0.78 -4.88
N ARG A 19 12.56 0.52 -5.09
CA ARG A 19 12.41 1.55 -4.06
C ARG A 19 10.92 1.89 -3.91
N VAL A 20 10.46 2.05 -2.67
CA VAL A 20 9.07 2.42 -2.36
C VAL A 20 9.10 3.70 -1.50
N PRO A 21 9.25 4.88 -2.12
CA PRO A 21 9.43 6.15 -1.41
C PRO A 21 8.09 6.68 -0.88
N LEU A 22 7.51 5.91 0.03
CA LEU A 22 6.27 6.25 0.73
C LEU A 22 6.60 6.39 2.21
N TRP A 23 6.06 7.42 2.85
CA TRP A 23 6.22 7.63 4.29
C TRP A 23 5.90 6.37 5.11
N SER A 24 4.83 5.65 4.76
CA SER A 24 4.48 4.41 5.47
C SER A 24 5.50 3.29 5.23
N SER A 25 6.12 3.24 4.05
CA SER A 25 7.14 2.23 3.75
C SER A 25 8.39 2.48 4.59
N ALA A 26 8.85 3.73 4.68
CA ALA A 26 9.99 4.09 5.53
C ALA A 26 9.75 3.67 7.00
N LEU A 27 8.55 3.92 7.54
CA LEU A 27 8.18 3.50 8.89
C LEU A 27 8.20 1.98 9.07
N GLU A 28 7.61 1.22 8.16
CA GLU A 28 7.56 -0.25 8.27
C GLU A 28 8.94 -0.89 8.07
N GLN A 29 9.75 -0.35 7.16
CA GLN A 29 11.15 -0.77 6.99
C GLN A 29 11.97 -0.52 8.25
N ALA A 30 11.83 0.65 8.90
CA ALA A 30 12.53 0.95 10.15
C ALA A 30 12.16 -0.05 11.27
N LYS A 31 10.88 -0.41 11.41
CA LYS A 31 10.43 -1.43 12.37
C LYS A 31 11.01 -2.81 12.06
N ALA A 32 11.03 -3.22 10.79
CA ALA A 32 11.60 -4.50 10.39
C ALA A 32 13.11 -4.55 10.63
N ALA A 33 13.84 -3.49 10.26
CA ALA A 33 15.28 -3.38 10.48
C ALA A 33 15.65 -3.42 11.97
N ALA A 34 14.93 -2.68 12.82
CA ALA A 34 15.17 -2.70 14.26
C ALA A 34 15.00 -4.11 14.84
N ARG A 35 13.95 -4.85 14.45
CA ARG A 35 13.73 -6.24 14.88
C ARG A 35 14.83 -7.16 14.36
N ALA A 36 15.25 -7.02 13.11
CA ALA A 36 16.31 -7.83 12.52
C ALA A 36 17.66 -7.59 13.23
N LEU A 37 17.99 -6.35 13.58
CA LEU A 37 19.20 -6.02 14.32
C LEU A 37 19.18 -6.58 15.75
N LEU A 38 18.02 -6.63 16.41
CA LEU A 38 17.88 -7.14 17.78
C LEU A 38 17.77 -8.67 17.87
N HIS A 39 17.19 -9.32 16.86
CA HIS A 39 16.79 -10.72 16.94
C HIS A 39 17.38 -11.60 15.83
N GLY A 40 18.15 -11.03 14.90
CA GLY A 40 18.74 -11.75 13.79
C GLY A 40 17.71 -12.50 12.95
N VAL A 41 18.00 -13.76 12.62
CA VAL A 41 17.15 -14.62 11.77
C VAL A 41 15.79 -14.96 12.39
N ALA A 42 15.60 -14.74 13.70
CA ALA A 42 14.32 -14.95 14.36
C ALA A 42 13.33 -13.78 14.15
N ALA A 43 13.79 -12.65 13.60
CA ALA A 43 12.91 -11.51 13.31
C ALA A 43 11.91 -11.84 12.19
N PRO A 44 10.64 -11.45 12.31
CA PRO A 44 9.67 -11.64 11.24
C PRO A 44 10.06 -10.82 10.01
N PRO A 45 9.83 -11.34 8.79
CA PRO A 45 10.09 -10.58 7.57
C PRO A 45 9.19 -9.35 7.47
N LEU A 46 9.64 -8.36 6.70
CA LEU A 46 8.83 -7.19 6.35
C LEU A 46 7.59 -7.65 5.57
N SER A 47 6.40 -7.41 6.13
CA SER A 47 5.13 -7.55 5.42
C SER A 47 4.63 -6.17 5.03
N LEU A 48 5.17 -5.63 3.92
CA LEU A 48 4.82 -4.29 3.46
C LEU A 48 3.47 -4.29 2.76
N GLN A 49 2.55 -3.45 3.25
CA GLN A 49 1.35 -3.07 2.52
C GLN A 49 1.43 -1.58 2.19
N PRO A 50 1.85 -1.21 0.97
CA PRO A 50 2.05 0.19 0.60
C PRO A 50 0.79 1.02 0.87
N TYR A 51 0.98 2.19 1.46
CA TYR A 51 -0.08 3.16 1.70
C TYR A 51 0.43 4.53 1.28
N PHE A 52 -0.38 5.24 0.52
CA PHE A 52 -0.11 6.62 0.18
C PHE A 52 -1.39 7.43 0.25
N TRP A 53 -1.21 8.73 0.40
CA TRP A 53 -2.27 9.70 0.29
C TRP A 53 -1.73 10.92 -0.44
N THR A 54 -2.63 11.66 -1.06
CA THR A 54 -2.32 12.95 -1.68
C THR A 54 -3.56 13.82 -1.64
N GLU A 55 -3.36 15.13 -1.61
CA GLU A 55 -4.41 16.12 -1.81
C GLU A 55 -4.00 17.02 -2.97
N GLN A 56 -4.80 17.03 -4.03
CA GLN A 56 -4.54 17.81 -5.23
C GLN A 56 -5.85 18.39 -5.74
N PHE A 57 -5.86 19.68 -6.10
CA PHE A 57 -7.05 20.36 -6.65
C PHE A 57 -8.29 20.27 -5.75
N GLY A 58 -8.11 20.23 -4.42
CA GLY A 58 -9.21 20.04 -3.46
C GLY A 58 -9.76 18.61 -3.41
N LEU A 59 -9.11 17.65 -4.09
CA LEU A 59 -9.44 16.24 -4.06
C LEU A 59 -8.47 15.50 -3.13
N GLY A 60 -9.00 14.81 -2.12
CA GLY A 60 -8.26 13.89 -1.28
C GLY A 60 -8.28 12.47 -1.85
N LEU A 61 -7.11 11.88 -2.00
CA LEU A 61 -6.94 10.50 -2.43
C LEU A 61 -6.17 9.71 -1.39
N LYS A 62 -6.65 8.52 -1.05
CA LYS A 62 -5.93 7.54 -0.23
C LYS A 62 -5.91 6.23 -0.97
N ALA A 63 -4.79 5.53 -0.93
CA ALA A 63 -4.74 4.22 -1.53
C ALA A 63 -3.76 3.27 -0.87
N VAL A 64 -4.13 2.00 -0.94
CA VAL A 64 -3.45 0.87 -0.33
C VAL A 64 -3.22 -0.18 -1.39
N GLY A 65 -2.02 -0.77 -1.40
CA GLY A 65 -1.63 -1.83 -2.33
C GLY A 65 -0.51 -1.40 -3.26
N HIS A 66 0.03 -2.37 -4.00
CA HIS A 66 1.06 -2.12 -5.00
C HIS A 66 0.41 -1.48 -6.24
N LEU A 67 0.81 -0.25 -6.56
CA LEU A 67 0.33 0.49 -7.71
C LEU A 67 1.26 0.34 -8.93
N PRO A 68 0.73 0.56 -10.16
CA PRO A 68 -0.68 0.83 -10.48
C PRO A 68 -1.55 -0.43 -10.41
N GLY A 69 -2.86 -0.25 -10.22
CA GLY A 69 -3.82 -1.35 -10.42
C GLY A 69 -3.87 -1.77 -11.89
N GLU A 70 -4.09 -3.05 -12.16
CA GLU A 70 -4.17 -3.59 -13.53
C GLU A 70 -5.61 -3.53 -14.06
N GLY A 71 -5.81 -2.86 -15.21
CA GLY A 71 -7.12 -2.72 -15.82
C GLY A 71 -8.07 -1.74 -15.10
N PRO A 72 -9.36 -1.70 -15.48
CA PRO A 72 -10.35 -0.84 -14.84
C PRO A 72 -10.70 -1.32 -13.42
N PRO A 73 -10.95 -0.41 -12.46
CA PRO A 73 -11.40 -0.80 -11.13
C PRO A 73 -12.84 -1.29 -11.11
N VAL A 74 -13.14 -2.10 -10.09
CA VAL A 74 -14.50 -2.25 -9.58
C VAL A 74 -14.82 -1.06 -8.67
N TYR A 75 -15.93 -0.37 -8.93
CA TYR A 75 -16.45 0.67 -8.06
C TYR A 75 -17.29 0.01 -6.97
N LEU A 76 -16.85 0.11 -5.72
CA LEU A 76 -17.59 -0.38 -4.56
C LEU A 76 -18.63 0.66 -4.10
N GLU A 77 -18.30 1.94 -4.23
CA GLU A 77 -19.18 3.07 -3.97
C GLU A 77 -18.84 4.18 -4.98
N GLY A 78 -19.85 4.90 -5.48
CA GLY A 78 -19.67 5.91 -6.54
C GLY A 78 -19.54 5.30 -7.94
N GLY A 79 -18.92 6.04 -8.87
CA GLY A 79 -18.77 5.61 -10.26
C GLY A 79 -17.80 6.50 -11.06
N PRO A 80 -17.55 6.17 -12.34
CA PRO A 80 -16.77 7.02 -13.23
C PRO A 80 -17.37 8.42 -13.35
N GLY A 81 -16.53 9.45 -13.58
CA GLY A 81 -17.00 10.83 -13.80
C GLY A 81 -16.58 11.86 -12.74
N GLY A 82 -15.62 11.54 -11.88
CA GLY A 82 -14.95 12.53 -11.02
C GLY A 82 -15.65 12.86 -9.70
N GLY A 83 -16.76 12.17 -9.37
CA GLY A 83 -17.36 12.23 -8.04
C GLY A 83 -16.57 11.43 -6.99
N PRO A 84 -16.96 11.53 -5.71
CA PRO A 84 -16.45 10.64 -4.66
C PRO A 84 -16.59 9.17 -5.04
N ALA A 85 -15.52 8.40 -4.88
CA ALA A 85 -15.49 6.99 -5.28
C ALA A 85 -14.62 6.14 -4.36
N LEU A 86 -15.06 4.90 -4.16
CA LEU A 86 -14.29 3.84 -3.54
C LEU A 86 -14.08 2.74 -4.57
N MET A 87 -12.82 2.51 -4.94
CA MET A 87 -12.41 1.67 -6.06
C MET A 87 -11.53 0.53 -5.59
N ARG A 88 -11.62 -0.60 -6.29
CA ARG A 88 -10.83 -1.80 -6.02
C ARG A 88 -10.31 -2.44 -7.30
N TRP A 89 -9.05 -2.88 -7.25
CA TRP A 89 -8.44 -3.81 -8.20
C TRP A 89 -8.11 -5.11 -7.46
N THR A 90 -8.25 -6.23 -8.14
CA THR A 90 -7.92 -7.57 -7.63
C THR A 90 -6.92 -8.21 -8.56
N HIS A 91 -5.85 -8.77 -7.98
CA HIS A 91 -4.87 -9.56 -8.71
C HIS A 91 -5.16 -11.05 -8.54
N THR A 92 -4.65 -11.87 -9.46
CA THR A 92 -4.85 -13.33 -9.46
C THR A 92 -4.21 -14.02 -8.25
N ASP A 93 -3.20 -13.40 -7.64
CA ASP A 93 -2.50 -13.88 -6.45
C ASP A 93 -3.22 -13.57 -5.12
N GLY A 94 -4.44 -13.01 -5.18
CA GLY A 94 -5.23 -12.63 -4.01
C GLY A 94 -4.83 -11.30 -3.36
N THR A 95 -3.83 -10.61 -3.89
CA THR A 95 -3.53 -9.22 -3.53
C THR A 95 -4.45 -8.27 -4.28
N GLY A 96 -4.45 -7.00 -3.88
CA GLY A 96 -5.27 -5.99 -4.54
C GLY A 96 -4.87 -4.58 -4.17
N VAL A 97 -5.49 -3.65 -4.88
CA VAL A 97 -5.38 -2.22 -4.64
C VAL A 97 -6.75 -1.72 -4.22
N ALA A 98 -6.81 -0.87 -3.20
CA ALA A 98 -8.01 -0.13 -2.84
C ALA A 98 -7.71 1.36 -2.81
N VAL A 99 -8.52 2.15 -3.51
CA VAL A 99 -8.37 3.61 -3.63
C VAL A 99 -9.67 4.29 -3.21
N ALA A 100 -9.56 5.33 -2.39
CA ALA A 100 -10.64 6.24 -2.05
C ALA A 100 -10.33 7.62 -2.60
N LEU A 101 -11.20 8.15 -3.45
CA LEU A 101 -11.16 9.51 -3.99
C LEU A 101 -12.32 10.30 -3.38
N ASN A 102 -12.03 11.36 -2.62
CA ASN A 102 -13.00 12.17 -1.88
C ASN A 102 -14.03 11.36 -1.06
N HIS A 103 -13.65 10.15 -0.67
CA HIS A 103 -14.51 9.22 0.02
C HIS A 103 -13.99 8.99 1.44
N ARG A 104 -14.85 9.22 2.44
CA ARG A 104 -14.47 9.07 3.84
C ARG A 104 -14.45 7.59 4.22
N VAL A 105 -13.27 7.00 4.16
CA VAL A 105 -13.02 5.62 4.61
C VAL A 105 -11.89 5.57 5.65
N PRO A 106 -12.07 4.86 6.78
CA PRO A 106 -10.97 4.58 7.70
C PRO A 106 -9.88 3.75 7.02
N VAL A 107 -8.61 4.11 7.20
CA VAL A 107 -7.46 3.39 6.60
C VAL A 107 -7.50 1.88 6.90
N PRO A 108 -7.86 1.40 8.10
CA PRO A 108 -7.99 -0.04 8.35
C PRO A 108 -9.05 -0.73 7.46
N ARG A 109 -10.16 -0.05 7.13
CA ARG A 109 -11.15 -0.57 6.19
C ARG A 109 -10.57 -0.62 4.78
N LEU A 110 -9.87 0.44 4.35
CA LEU A 110 -9.20 0.47 3.05
C LEU A 110 -8.15 -0.65 2.90
N ARG A 111 -7.38 -0.92 3.96
CA ARG A 111 -6.42 -2.04 4.02
C ARG A 111 -7.08 -3.42 3.93
N ARG A 112 -8.29 -3.59 4.47
CA ARG A 112 -9.06 -4.84 4.29
C ARG A 112 -9.57 -4.98 2.86
N LEU A 113 -10.05 -3.90 2.27
CA LEU A 113 -10.55 -3.90 0.89
C LEU A 113 -9.48 -4.22 -0.15
N SER A 114 -8.21 -3.93 0.15
CA SER A 114 -7.08 -4.29 -0.73
C SER A 114 -6.68 -5.77 -0.65
N ARG A 115 -7.33 -6.57 0.22
CA ARG A 115 -7.08 -8.01 0.35
C ARG A 115 -8.31 -8.76 -0.16
N THR A 116 -8.13 -9.80 -0.96
CA THR A 116 -9.26 -10.66 -1.38
C THR A 116 -9.98 -11.19 -0.13
N ALA A 117 -11.31 -11.23 -0.18
CA ALA A 117 -12.05 -11.95 0.85
C ALA A 117 -11.57 -13.41 0.77
N ALA A 118 -11.11 -13.96 1.90
CA ALA A 118 -10.87 -15.39 1.99
C ALA A 118 -12.15 -16.16 1.69
#